data_AF-A0A4U0W9W6-F1
#
_entry.id   AF-A0A4U0W9W6-F1
#
_cell.length_a   1.000
_cell.length_b   1.000
_cell.length_c   1.000
_cell.angle_alpha   90.00
_cell.angle_beta   90.00
_cell.angle_gamma   90.00
#
_symmetry.space_group_name_H-M   'P 1'
#
loop_
_entity.id
_entity.type
_entity.pdbx_description
1 polymer ?
#
loop_
_entity_poly.entity_id
_entity_poly.type
_entity_poly.pdbx_seq_one_letter_code
_entity_poly.pdbx_strand_id
1 'polypeptide(L)'
;MLNYEYYIDKKPPRTDASPPRHPALPSNPVLAKRLPPTSEISRRAEQYAHSARKQHILDEALTSAVETPLDARPAPPQTDPSHPREGDTVHVTNGGSKRSGGGKKRGGGQYEPFEVLRAIEKKDLAVILDVKSHQFDLLVTSPPGQPLPLVYAMRMGRSHHDVAIVLVGAMSRRVNDTTDDELAAKDPATLATLRALRANLKIAISASLSGPDGDTSLLSSFLQVIVMLEGNKFLQSSTATLSLALRSPQAAKPVSSAHQIMLKWVSRELAAAHVASVEEYLANAVGDLVLLGIWSIAQDQIRAAESIPLYYFARDDRIQKAVEERLALLRRNHPGAVQRLSKQVRAQLDAALDILGQRSLNGRERVERLRLVIDEGEKRRR
;
A
#
# COMPACT_ATOMS: atom_id res chain seq x y z
N MET A 1 32.75 16.59 61.62
CA MET A 1 34.04 16.01 62.04
C MET A 1 33.76 14.64 62.63
N LEU A 2 34.25 13.57 62.00
CA LEU A 2 34.68 12.32 62.65
C LEU A 2 35.27 11.41 61.57
N ASN A 3 36.49 10.95 61.85
CA ASN A 3 37.35 10.09 61.05
C ASN A 3 36.73 8.71 60.77
N TYR A 4 36.99 8.19 59.57
CA TYR A 4 36.98 6.76 59.28
C TYR A 4 38.24 6.40 58.48
N GLU A 5 39.40 6.67 59.07
CA GLU A 5 40.54 5.77 58.91
C GLU A 5 40.29 4.59 59.84
N TYR A 6 40.25 3.39 59.28
CA TYR A 6 40.47 2.04 59.86
C TYR A 6 39.59 1.04 59.13
N TYR A 7 40.08 0.52 58.00
CA TYR A 7 40.16 -0.93 57.77
C TYR A 7 41.22 -1.16 56.70
N ILE A 8 42.44 -1.21 57.22
CA ILE A 8 43.67 -1.74 56.64
C ILE A 8 43.46 -3.19 56.16
N ASP A 9 44.15 -3.50 55.06
CA ASP A 9 44.54 -4.82 54.56
C ASP A 9 43.58 -6.00 54.72
N LYS A 10 43.01 -6.46 53.59
CA LYS A 10 43.10 -7.88 53.19
C LYS A 10 43.26 -7.98 51.67
N LYS A 11 44.51 -8.11 51.20
CA LYS A 11 44.80 -8.67 49.86
C LYS A 11 44.29 -10.12 49.81
N PRO A 12 43.64 -10.55 48.73
CA PRO A 12 43.31 -11.97 48.57
C PRO A 12 44.60 -12.81 48.50
N PRO A 13 44.60 -14.06 49.00
CA PRO A 13 45.77 -14.92 49.00
C PRO A 13 46.26 -15.17 47.57
N ARG A 14 47.57 -14.98 47.37
CA ARG A 14 48.29 -15.40 46.16
C ARG A 14 48.09 -16.89 45.96
N THR A 15 47.40 -17.28 44.89
CA THR A 15 47.51 -18.61 44.33
C THR A 15 48.76 -18.63 43.45
N ASP A 16 49.84 -19.22 43.96
CA ASP A 16 51.02 -19.56 43.17
C ASP A 16 50.67 -20.70 42.21
N ALA A 17 50.00 -20.36 41.11
CA ALA A 17 49.79 -21.23 39.98
C ALA A 17 49.87 -20.39 38.70
N SER A 18 51.08 -19.90 38.41
CA SER A 18 51.36 -19.36 37.08
C SER A 18 51.28 -20.52 36.07
N PRO A 19 50.47 -20.42 35.00
CA PRO A 19 50.50 -21.43 33.95
C PRO A 19 51.90 -21.44 33.28
N PRO A 20 52.36 -22.59 32.77
CA PRO A 20 53.69 -22.69 32.17
C PRO A 20 53.82 -21.66 31.03
N ARG A 21 54.84 -20.79 31.13
CA ARG A 21 55.15 -19.81 30.09
C ARG A 21 55.60 -20.58 28.85
N HIS A 22 54.74 -20.66 27.85
CA HIS A 22 55.15 -21.12 26.53
C HIS A 22 56.24 -20.20 25.97
N PRO A 23 57.29 -20.75 25.32
CA PRO A 23 58.28 -19.92 24.64
C PRO A 23 57.57 -19.03 23.62
N ALA A 24 57.96 -17.75 23.55
CA ALA A 24 57.41 -16.81 22.60
C ALA A 24 57.62 -17.37 21.18
N LEU A 25 56.51 -17.60 20.46
CA LEU A 25 56.58 -17.99 19.05
C LEU A 25 57.32 -16.89 18.28
N PRO A 26 58.24 -17.25 17.35
CA PRO A 26 58.92 -16.27 16.54
C PRO A 26 57.88 -15.47 15.76
N SER A 27 57.90 -14.14 15.93
CA SER A 27 57.05 -13.21 15.20
C SER A 27 57.44 -13.25 13.72
N ASN A 28 56.78 -14.09 12.94
CA ASN A 28 56.86 -14.00 11.50
C ASN A 28 56.32 -12.63 11.08
N PRO A 29 57.04 -11.86 10.24
CA PRO A 29 56.54 -10.59 9.74
C PRO A 29 55.30 -10.85 8.89
N VAL A 30 54.13 -10.55 9.45
CA VAL A 30 52.89 -10.57 8.67
C VAL A 30 52.94 -9.33 7.79
N LEU A 31 53.00 -9.53 6.47
CA LEU A 31 52.75 -8.45 5.50
C LEU A 31 51.37 -7.86 5.84
N ALA A 32 51.35 -6.68 6.45
CA ALA A 32 50.15 -5.90 6.63
C ALA A 32 49.59 -5.66 5.23
N LYS A 33 48.55 -6.42 4.87
CA LYS A 33 47.85 -6.28 3.61
C LYS A 33 47.52 -4.79 3.48
N ARG A 34 48.02 -4.14 2.42
CA ARG A 34 47.83 -2.69 2.23
C ARG A 34 46.36 -2.36 2.45
N LEU A 35 46.10 -1.35 3.28
CA LEU A 35 44.73 -0.90 3.52
C LEU A 35 44.07 -0.60 2.16
N PRO A 36 42.81 -0.97 1.97
CA PRO A 36 42.09 -0.64 0.75
C PRO A 36 42.17 0.87 0.51
N PRO A 37 42.31 1.32 -0.75
CA PRO A 37 42.32 2.74 -1.05
C PRO A 37 41.04 3.39 -0.53
N THR A 38 41.14 4.64 -0.07
CA THR A 38 40.02 5.39 0.52
C THR A 38 38.83 5.49 -0.44
N SER A 39 39.05 5.50 -1.75
CA SER A 39 38.00 5.44 -2.77
C SER A 39 37.17 4.15 -2.71
N GLU A 40 37.78 2.99 -2.43
CA GLU A 40 37.03 1.74 -2.25
C GLU A 40 36.25 1.74 -0.94
N ILE A 41 36.79 2.35 0.11
CA ILE A 41 36.11 2.49 1.40
C ILE A 41 34.90 3.40 1.24
N SER A 42 35.04 4.56 0.59
CA SER A 42 33.94 5.48 0.29
C SER A 42 32.87 4.82 -0.58
N ARG A 43 33.27 4.13 -1.65
CA ARG A 43 32.33 3.41 -2.52
C ARG A 43 31.57 2.32 -1.76
N ARG A 44 32.23 1.55 -0.90
CA ARG A 44 31.57 0.56 -0.05
C ARG A 44 30.66 1.24 0.98
N ALA A 45 31.08 2.33 1.60
CA ALA A 45 30.29 3.09 2.55
C ALA A 45 29.01 3.63 1.91
N GLU A 46 29.08 4.15 0.68
CA GLU A 46 27.91 4.58 -0.10
C GLU A 46 26.98 3.41 -0.42
N GLN A 47 27.53 2.27 -0.84
CA GLN A 47 26.75 1.04 -1.08
C GLN A 47 26.06 0.54 0.20
N TYR A 48 26.75 0.55 1.33
CA TYR A 48 26.19 0.20 2.63
C TYR A 48 25.14 1.21 3.08
N ALA A 49 25.37 2.51 2.92
CA ALA A 49 24.41 3.55 3.27
C ALA A 49 23.12 3.42 2.42
N HIS A 50 23.27 3.13 1.14
CA HIS A 50 22.14 2.89 0.24
C HIS A 50 21.37 1.60 0.61
N SER A 51 22.09 0.53 0.95
CA SER A 51 21.47 -0.72 1.43
C SER A 51 20.77 -0.53 2.79
N ALA A 52 21.36 0.24 3.70
CA ALA A 52 20.79 0.53 5.02
C ALA A 52 19.54 1.41 4.89
N ARG A 53 19.54 2.40 3.99
CA ARG A 53 18.31 3.16 3.67
C ARG A 53 17.23 2.26 3.11
N LYS A 54 17.57 1.34 2.19
CA LYS A 54 16.62 0.36 1.64
C LYS A 54 16.05 -0.57 2.71
N GLN A 55 16.87 -1.02 3.66
CA GLN A 55 16.42 -1.84 4.79
C GLN A 55 15.50 -1.03 5.72
N HIS A 56 15.88 0.19 6.08
CA HIS A 56 15.04 1.07 6.89
C HIS A 56 13.68 1.33 6.24
N ILE A 57 13.65 1.60 4.94
CA ILE A 57 12.39 1.81 4.20
C ILE A 57 11.55 0.51 4.16
N LEU A 58 12.18 -0.65 4.01
CA LEU A 58 11.50 -1.94 4.04
C LEU A 58 10.91 -2.23 5.43
N ASP A 59 11.66 -1.97 6.49
CA ASP A 59 11.22 -2.14 7.87
C ASP A 59 10.12 -1.15 8.25
N GLU A 60 10.19 0.10 7.78
CA GLU A 60 9.16 1.13 7.95
C GLU A 60 7.88 0.76 7.17
N ALA A 61 8.01 0.28 5.93
CA ALA A 61 6.89 -0.16 5.11
C ALA A 61 6.19 -1.39 5.71
N LEU A 62 6.96 -2.34 6.26
CA LEU A 62 6.44 -3.51 6.97
C LEU A 62 5.74 -3.11 8.26
N THR A 63 6.38 -2.27 9.09
CA THR A 63 5.80 -1.75 10.34
C THR A 63 4.51 -0.98 10.06
N SER A 64 4.51 -0.07 9.09
CA SER A 64 3.32 0.66 8.66
C SER A 64 2.21 -0.24 8.10
N ALA A 65 2.55 -1.34 7.43
CA ALA A 65 1.57 -2.31 6.92
C ALA A 65 0.95 -3.16 8.05
N VAL A 66 1.72 -3.43 9.11
CA VAL A 66 1.26 -4.17 10.31
C VAL A 66 0.43 -3.26 11.24
N GLU A 67 0.83 -2.01 11.41
CA GLU A 67 0.20 -1.04 12.32
C GLU A 67 -1.08 -0.40 11.79
N THR A 68 -1.42 -0.56 10.50
CA THR A 68 -2.71 -0.11 9.97
C THR A 68 -3.68 -1.29 9.92
N PRO A 69 -4.61 -1.45 10.88
CA PRO A 69 -5.67 -2.44 10.75
C PRO A 69 -6.45 -2.19 9.47
N LEU A 70 -6.71 -3.25 8.69
CA LEU A 70 -7.66 -3.24 7.56
C LEU A 70 -9.10 -2.84 7.98
N ASP A 71 -9.35 -2.67 9.28
CA ASP A 71 -10.65 -2.35 9.90
C ASP A 71 -10.54 -1.16 10.91
N ALA A 72 -9.54 -0.28 10.81
CA ALA A 72 -9.34 0.77 11.83
C ALA A 72 -10.49 1.81 11.84
N ARG A 73 -11.40 1.72 12.82
CA ARG A 73 -12.30 2.80 13.24
C ARG A 73 -11.47 4.05 13.61
N PRO A 74 -11.99 5.28 13.40
CA PRO A 74 -11.41 6.45 14.05
C PRO A 74 -11.44 6.24 15.57
N ALA A 75 -10.30 6.42 16.24
CA ALA A 75 -10.18 6.19 17.68
C ALA A 75 -11.07 7.19 18.47
N PRO A 76 -11.96 6.72 19.35
CA PRO A 76 -12.46 7.54 20.44
C PRO A 76 -11.36 7.73 21.53
N PRO A 77 -11.41 8.81 22.32
CA PRO A 77 -10.38 9.16 23.29
C PRO A 77 -10.22 8.10 24.40
N GLN A 78 -8.97 7.85 24.78
CA GLN A 78 -8.52 6.77 25.65
C GLN A 78 -8.96 6.90 27.11
N THR A 79 -9.29 5.75 27.72
CA THR A 79 -9.13 5.46 29.15
C THR A 79 -8.78 3.97 29.31
N ASP A 80 -7.56 3.70 29.79
CA ASP A 80 -7.11 2.41 30.38
C ASP A 80 -7.43 2.39 31.90
N PRO A 81 -7.20 1.31 32.70
CA PRO A 81 -6.61 -0.04 32.44
C PRO A 81 -7.55 -1.20 32.93
N SER A 82 -7.32 -2.52 32.78
CA SER A 82 -6.25 -3.35 33.38
C SER A 82 -6.45 -4.88 33.07
N HIS A 83 -5.31 -5.60 33.02
CA HIS A 83 -5.04 -7.00 33.46
C HIS A 83 -5.14 -8.25 32.53
N PRO A 84 -4.32 -9.32 32.79
CA PRO A 84 -3.65 -10.20 31.81
C PRO A 84 -3.95 -11.71 31.97
N ARG A 85 -3.40 -12.57 31.08
CA ARG A 85 -2.95 -13.98 31.31
C ARG A 85 -2.41 -14.62 30.01
N GLU A 86 -1.17 -15.16 29.98
CA GLU A 86 -0.77 -16.60 30.12
C GLU A 86 -1.50 -17.53 29.12
N GLY A 87 -0.90 -18.46 28.36
CA GLY A 87 0.41 -19.09 28.23
C GLY A 87 0.27 -20.32 27.30
N ASP A 88 1.40 -21.01 27.02
CA ASP A 88 1.58 -22.36 26.41
C ASP A 88 1.75 -22.62 24.89
N THR A 89 3.03 -22.69 24.51
CA THR A 89 3.82 -23.85 24.02
C THR A 89 3.26 -24.94 23.06
N VAL A 90 3.98 -25.03 21.92
CA VAL A 90 4.58 -26.23 21.25
C VAL A 90 3.67 -27.23 20.49
N HIS A 91 3.88 -27.34 19.16
CA HIS A 91 4.40 -28.58 18.58
C HIS A 91 5.01 -28.42 17.17
N VAL A 92 6.30 -28.72 17.10
CA VAL A 92 7.09 -28.99 15.88
C VAL A 92 6.81 -30.42 15.43
N THR A 93 6.56 -30.63 14.14
CA THR A 93 6.82 -31.93 13.49
C THR A 93 7.54 -31.74 12.16
N ASN A 94 8.72 -32.34 12.12
CA ASN A 94 9.62 -32.47 10.97
C ASN A 94 9.11 -33.58 10.04
N GLY A 95 8.98 -33.31 8.74
CA GLY A 95 8.71 -34.31 7.69
C GLY A 95 9.76 -34.23 6.58
N GLY A 96 10.56 -35.30 6.45
CA GLY A 96 11.79 -35.33 5.66
C GLY A 96 11.64 -35.19 4.14
N SER A 97 12.57 -34.43 3.56
CA SER A 97 12.81 -34.32 2.12
C SER A 97 13.53 -35.56 1.57
N LYS A 98 12.86 -36.30 0.69
CA LYS A 98 13.50 -37.23 -0.27
C LYS A 98 13.62 -36.54 -1.63
N ARG A 99 14.84 -36.53 -2.14
CA ARG A 99 15.25 -36.06 -3.48
C ARG A 99 14.73 -36.98 -4.59
N SER A 100 14.08 -36.40 -5.59
CA SER A 100 14.12 -36.77 -7.01
C SER A 100 13.57 -35.55 -7.78
N GLY A 101 14.16 -35.02 -8.85
CA GLY A 101 14.79 -35.71 -9.96
C GLY A 101 13.89 -35.56 -11.20
N GLY A 102 13.88 -34.37 -11.81
CA GLY A 102 13.52 -34.10 -13.21
C GLY A 102 12.23 -34.69 -13.78
N GLY A 103 11.16 -33.90 -13.79
CA GLY A 103 10.00 -34.16 -14.64
C GLY A 103 9.10 -32.92 -14.73
N LYS A 104 8.87 -32.41 -15.94
CA LYS A 104 7.91 -31.33 -16.23
C LYS A 104 6.54 -31.70 -15.64
N LYS A 105 6.17 -31.13 -14.50
CA LYS A 105 4.80 -31.16 -14.00
C LYS A 105 3.97 -30.17 -14.81
N ARG A 106 3.41 -30.64 -15.93
CA ARG A 106 2.28 -29.97 -16.56
C ARG A 106 1.02 -30.54 -15.92
N GLY A 107 0.39 -29.74 -15.06
CA GLY A 107 -0.87 -30.06 -14.39
C GLY A 107 -0.72 -30.44 -12.91
N GLY A 108 -1.13 -29.53 -12.02
CA GLY A 108 -1.46 -29.84 -10.62
C GLY A 108 -0.30 -30.13 -9.66
N GLY A 109 0.94 -29.80 -10.02
CA GLY A 109 2.05 -29.86 -9.08
C GLY A 109 2.06 -28.67 -8.14
N GLN A 110 2.32 -28.88 -6.85
CA GLN A 110 2.71 -27.78 -5.96
C GLN A 110 4.01 -27.16 -6.48
N TYR A 111 3.94 -25.90 -6.89
CA TYR A 111 5.08 -25.06 -7.22
C TYR A 111 5.81 -24.66 -5.94
N GLU A 112 7.12 -24.50 -6.07
CA GLU A 112 7.98 -23.99 -5.00
C GLU A 112 8.35 -22.51 -5.25
N PRO A 113 8.67 -21.71 -4.21
CA PRO A 113 8.99 -20.29 -4.35
C PRO A 113 10.08 -19.99 -5.39
N PHE A 114 11.12 -20.82 -5.45
CA PHE A 114 12.22 -20.65 -6.41
C PHE A 114 11.76 -20.88 -7.86
N GLU A 115 10.71 -21.67 -8.09
CA GLU A 115 10.17 -21.91 -9.43
C GLU A 115 9.42 -20.69 -9.95
N VAL A 116 8.76 -19.94 -9.06
CA VAL A 116 8.13 -18.66 -9.38
C VAL A 116 9.19 -17.64 -9.79
N LEU A 117 10.29 -17.53 -9.03
CA LEU A 117 11.39 -16.63 -9.38
C LEU A 117 12.04 -17.01 -10.73
N ARG A 118 12.26 -18.32 -10.95
CA ARG A 118 12.76 -18.82 -12.24
C ARG A 118 11.79 -18.56 -13.39
N ALA A 119 10.48 -18.65 -13.15
CA ALA A 119 9.46 -18.33 -14.15
C ALA A 119 9.50 -16.84 -14.49
N ILE A 120 9.73 -15.96 -13.50
CA ILE A 120 9.93 -14.53 -13.72
C ILE A 120 11.17 -14.28 -14.58
N GLU A 121 12.34 -14.84 -14.22
CA GLU A 121 13.59 -14.69 -15.00
C GLU A 121 13.42 -15.10 -16.47
N LYS A 122 12.64 -16.15 -16.73
CA LYS A 122 12.39 -16.70 -18.06
C LYS A 122 11.18 -16.08 -18.75
N LYS A 123 10.45 -15.18 -18.09
CA LYS A 123 9.16 -14.64 -18.53
C LYS A 123 8.15 -15.73 -18.91
N ASP A 124 8.15 -16.83 -18.18
CA ASP A 124 7.22 -17.94 -18.36
C ASP A 124 5.85 -17.57 -17.78
N LEU A 125 5.07 -16.84 -18.59
CA LEU A 125 3.74 -16.38 -18.19
C LEU A 125 2.78 -17.54 -17.93
N ALA A 126 2.98 -18.70 -18.55
CA ALA A 126 2.10 -19.85 -18.34
C ALA A 126 2.21 -20.36 -16.90
N VAL A 127 3.43 -20.48 -16.37
CA VAL A 127 3.65 -20.85 -14.96
C VAL A 127 3.10 -19.79 -14.02
N ILE A 128 3.34 -18.50 -14.29
CA ILE A 128 2.84 -17.41 -13.44
C ILE A 128 1.30 -17.40 -13.39
N LEU A 129 0.64 -17.61 -14.53
CA LEU A 129 -0.81 -17.69 -14.60
C LEU A 129 -1.38 -18.94 -13.92
N ASP A 130 -0.67 -20.06 -13.96
CA ASP A 130 -1.07 -21.28 -13.25
C ASP A 130 -0.93 -21.14 -11.73
N VAL A 131 0.19 -20.58 -11.27
CA VAL A 131 0.43 -20.23 -9.86
C VAL A 131 -0.63 -19.24 -9.37
N LYS A 132 -0.98 -18.22 -10.17
CA LYS A 132 -2.06 -17.28 -9.83
C LYS A 132 -3.37 -18.00 -9.53
N SER A 133 -3.72 -19.02 -10.32
CA SER A 133 -5.00 -19.72 -10.19
C SER A 133 -5.02 -20.74 -9.05
N HIS A 134 -3.89 -21.39 -8.75
CA HIS A 134 -3.86 -22.56 -7.86
C HIS A 134 -3.08 -22.35 -6.55
N GLN A 135 -2.10 -21.42 -6.53
CA GLN A 135 -1.20 -21.18 -5.39
C GLN A 135 -0.82 -19.69 -5.30
N PHE A 136 -1.83 -18.83 -5.23
CA PHE A 136 -1.66 -17.37 -5.25
C PHE A 136 -0.69 -16.86 -4.17
N ASP A 137 -0.66 -17.51 -3.01
CA ASP A 137 0.19 -17.13 -1.88
C ASP A 137 1.68 -17.07 -2.25
N LEU A 138 2.13 -17.86 -3.22
CA LEU A 138 3.52 -17.83 -3.71
C LEU A 138 3.87 -16.56 -4.48
N LEU A 139 2.87 -15.82 -4.98
CA LEU A 139 3.07 -14.53 -5.65
C LEU A 139 3.23 -13.38 -4.63
N VAL A 140 2.81 -13.61 -3.39
CA VAL A 140 2.71 -12.57 -2.35
C VAL A 140 3.60 -12.85 -1.14
N THR A 141 3.92 -14.10 -0.87
CA THR A 141 4.81 -14.48 0.22
C THR A 141 6.17 -14.91 -0.34
N SER A 142 7.22 -14.69 0.45
CA SER A 142 8.55 -15.16 0.10
C SER A 142 9.24 -15.73 1.33
N PRO A 143 9.95 -16.86 1.19
CA PRO A 143 10.77 -17.38 2.27
C PRO A 143 11.83 -16.36 2.71
N PRO A 144 12.31 -16.44 3.97
CA PRO A 144 13.40 -15.61 4.46
C PRO A 144 14.61 -15.65 3.51
N GLY A 145 15.11 -14.46 3.13
CA GLY A 145 16.25 -14.33 2.22
C GLY A 145 15.93 -14.37 0.72
N GLN A 146 14.68 -14.62 0.33
CA GLN A 146 14.24 -14.53 -1.07
C GLN A 146 13.51 -13.21 -1.34
N PRO A 147 13.70 -12.60 -2.54
CA PRO A 147 12.98 -11.39 -2.91
C PRO A 147 11.52 -11.69 -3.24
N LEU A 148 10.64 -10.73 -2.92
CA LEU A 148 9.23 -10.76 -3.32
C LEU A 148 9.11 -10.83 -4.86
N PRO A 149 8.23 -11.68 -5.42
CA PRO A 149 8.11 -11.88 -6.87
C PRO A 149 7.94 -10.58 -7.67
N LEU A 150 7.04 -9.68 -7.23
CA LEU A 150 6.82 -8.39 -7.89
C LEU A 150 8.09 -7.51 -7.84
N VAL A 151 8.69 -7.38 -6.65
CA VAL A 151 9.91 -6.58 -6.46
C VAL A 151 11.07 -7.17 -7.27
N TYR A 152 11.15 -8.49 -7.37
CA TYR A 152 12.13 -9.19 -8.17
C TYR A 152 11.96 -8.90 -9.67
N ALA A 153 10.74 -8.99 -10.19
CA ALA A 153 10.44 -8.63 -11.58
C ALA A 153 10.83 -7.17 -11.88
N MET A 154 10.54 -6.25 -10.96
CA MET A 154 10.92 -4.84 -11.10
C MET A 154 12.43 -4.61 -11.08
N ARG A 155 13.19 -5.37 -10.26
CA ARG A 155 14.66 -5.30 -10.21
C ARG A 155 15.32 -5.75 -11.51
N MET A 156 14.68 -6.62 -12.28
CA MET A 156 15.14 -7.02 -13.62
C MET A 156 14.97 -5.90 -14.66
N GLY A 157 14.33 -4.79 -14.28
CA GLY A 157 14.18 -3.58 -15.07
C GLY A 157 13.14 -3.71 -16.19
N ARG A 158 13.23 -2.80 -17.17
CA ARG A 158 12.26 -2.67 -18.27
C ARG A 158 12.01 -3.97 -19.05
N SER A 159 13.01 -4.84 -19.10
CA SER A 159 12.88 -6.14 -19.78
C SER A 159 11.77 -7.01 -19.20
N HIS A 160 11.43 -6.85 -17.91
CA HIS A 160 10.40 -7.63 -17.22
C HIS A 160 9.17 -6.79 -16.84
N HIS A 161 9.01 -5.62 -17.46
CA HIS A 161 7.88 -4.73 -17.22
C HIS A 161 6.52 -5.43 -17.44
N ASP A 162 6.38 -6.20 -18.54
CA ASP A 162 5.16 -6.96 -18.82
C ASP A 162 4.86 -8.02 -17.75
N VAL A 163 5.89 -8.63 -17.18
CA VAL A 163 5.74 -9.60 -16.09
C VAL A 163 5.24 -8.89 -14.83
N ALA A 164 5.78 -7.70 -14.52
CA ALA A 164 5.30 -6.87 -13.42
C ALA A 164 3.83 -6.47 -13.63
N ILE A 165 3.41 -6.09 -14.85
CA ILE A 165 1.99 -5.85 -15.18
C ILE A 165 1.14 -7.08 -14.86
N VAL A 166 1.56 -8.28 -15.29
CA VAL A 166 0.82 -9.53 -15.06
C VAL A 166 0.68 -9.82 -13.56
N LEU A 167 1.75 -9.61 -12.78
CA LEU A 167 1.73 -9.80 -11.33
C LEU A 167 0.79 -8.82 -10.63
N VAL A 168 0.81 -7.53 -11.02
CA VAL A 168 -0.13 -6.53 -10.48
C VAL A 168 -1.57 -6.86 -10.88
N GLY A 169 -1.79 -7.28 -12.12
CA GLY A 169 -3.10 -7.72 -12.60
C GLY A 169 -3.62 -8.93 -11.83
N ALA A 170 -2.75 -9.89 -11.51
CA ALA A 170 -3.06 -11.02 -10.64
C ALA A 170 -3.48 -10.57 -9.23
N MET A 171 -2.74 -9.63 -8.63
CA MET A 171 -3.06 -9.04 -7.33
C MET A 171 -4.40 -8.29 -7.36
N SER A 172 -4.61 -7.43 -8.34
CA SER A 172 -5.87 -6.68 -8.52
C SER A 172 -7.07 -7.61 -8.66
N ARG A 173 -6.93 -8.68 -9.46
CA ARG A 173 -7.99 -9.67 -9.64
C ARG A 173 -8.28 -10.43 -8.35
N ARG A 174 -7.26 -10.86 -7.61
CA ARG A 174 -7.46 -11.52 -6.30
C ARG A 174 -8.25 -10.63 -5.34
N VAL A 175 -7.94 -9.34 -5.29
CA VAL A 175 -8.66 -8.38 -4.44
C VAL A 175 -10.12 -8.20 -4.90
N ASN A 176 -10.38 -8.11 -6.21
CA ASN A 176 -11.75 -8.02 -6.72
C ASN A 176 -12.56 -9.32 -6.50
N ASP A 177 -11.91 -10.47 -6.57
CA ASP A 177 -12.55 -11.78 -6.44
C ASP A 177 -12.81 -12.15 -4.96
N THR A 178 -12.14 -11.47 -4.01
CA THR A 178 -12.41 -11.64 -2.58
C THR A 178 -13.73 -10.97 -2.25
N THR A 179 -14.73 -11.76 -1.87
CA THR A 179 -16.06 -11.22 -1.59
C THR A 179 -16.07 -10.44 -0.28
N ASP A 180 -16.94 -9.43 -0.19
CA ASP A 180 -17.16 -8.68 1.07
C ASP A 180 -17.56 -9.64 2.22
N ASP A 181 -18.19 -10.78 1.89
CA ASP A 181 -18.55 -11.85 2.84
C ASP A 181 -17.34 -12.64 3.34
N GLU A 182 -16.34 -12.95 2.51
CA GLU A 182 -15.07 -13.56 2.94
C GLU A 182 -14.26 -12.63 3.84
N LEU A 183 -14.27 -11.33 3.52
CA LEU A 183 -13.70 -10.27 4.35
C LEU A 183 -14.47 -10.15 5.68
N ALA A 184 -15.80 -10.26 5.66
CA ALA A 184 -16.65 -10.22 6.86
C ALA A 184 -16.55 -11.49 7.72
N ALA A 185 -16.36 -12.65 7.09
CA ALA A 185 -16.16 -13.95 7.73
C ALA A 185 -14.80 -14.06 8.43
N LYS A 186 -13.90 -13.10 8.22
CA LYS A 186 -12.59 -12.97 8.89
C LYS A 186 -11.75 -14.24 8.82
N ASP A 187 -11.74 -14.93 7.69
CA ASP A 187 -10.79 -16.04 7.50
C ASP A 187 -9.35 -15.51 7.71
N PRO A 188 -8.61 -15.99 8.74
CA PRO A 188 -7.29 -15.46 9.07
C PRO A 188 -6.29 -15.62 7.93
N ALA A 189 -6.42 -16.67 7.11
CA ALA A 189 -5.53 -16.93 5.98
C ALA A 189 -5.73 -15.92 4.85
N THR A 190 -6.98 -15.65 4.49
CA THR A 190 -7.33 -14.61 3.52
C THR A 190 -6.85 -13.24 3.99
N LEU A 191 -7.10 -12.88 5.26
CA LEU A 191 -6.62 -11.62 5.82
C LEU A 191 -5.09 -11.51 5.84
N ALA A 192 -4.37 -12.60 6.16
CA ALA A 192 -2.91 -12.62 6.09
C ALA A 192 -2.40 -12.37 4.67
N THR A 193 -3.05 -12.98 3.68
CA THR A 193 -2.72 -12.79 2.26
C THR A 193 -2.95 -11.34 1.80
N LEU A 194 -4.07 -10.73 2.18
CA LEU A 194 -4.36 -9.33 1.85
C LEU A 194 -3.39 -8.36 2.53
N ARG A 195 -3.00 -8.62 3.79
CA ARG A 195 -1.96 -7.84 4.49
C ARG A 195 -0.62 -7.96 3.79
N ALA A 196 -0.21 -9.17 3.40
CA ALA A 196 1.02 -9.39 2.66
C ALA A 196 0.98 -8.68 1.29
N LEU A 197 -0.17 -8.68 0.60
CA LEU A 197 -0.36 -7.97 -0.66
C LEU A 197 -0.16 -6.46 -0.47
N ARG A 198 -0.76 -5.87 0.56
CA ARG A 198 -0.59 -4.45 0.90
C ARG A 198 0.88 -4.11 1.18
N ALA A 199 1.56 -4.92 1.99
CA ALA A 199 2.97 -4.73 2.30
C ALA A 199 3.84 -4.81 1.04
N ASN A 200 3.60 -5.79 0.18
CA ASN A 200 4.34 -5.95 -1.07
C ASN A 200 4.18 -4.77 -2.02
N LEU A 201 2.96 -4.24 -2.16
CA LEU A 201 2.72 -3.07 -3.00
C LEU A 201 3.40 -1.82 -2.44
N LYS A 202 3.41 -1.62 -1.11
CA LYS A 202 4.17 -0.53 -0.47
C LYS A 202 5.67 -0.67 -0.74
N ILE A 203 6.23 -1.87 -0.59
CA ILE A 203 7.65 -2.13 -0.90
C ILE A 203 7.93 -1.90 -2.39
N ALA A 204 7.02 -2.32 -3.27
CA ALA A 204 7.13 -2.08 -4.71
C ALA A 204 7.12 -0.58 -5.04
N ILE A 205 6.27 0.22 -4.41
CA ILE A 205 6.29 1.70 -4.54
C ILE A 205 7.66 2.25 -4.17
N SER A 206 8.19 1.90 -2.99
CA SER A 206 9.51 2.38 -2.57
C SER A 206 10.62 1.89 -3.51
N ALA A 207 10.53 0.68 -4.05
CA ALA A 207 11.46 0.16 -5.04
C ALA A 207 11.38 0.92 -6.38
N SER A 208 10.18 1.25 -6.86
CA SER A 208 9.94 2.09 -8.05
C SER A 208 10.52 3.49 -7.90
N LEU A 209 10.52 4.05 -6.70
CA LEU A 209 11.07 5.38 -6.41
C LEU A 209 12.59 5.35 -6.14
N SER A 210 13.14 4.18 -5.83
CA SER A 210 14.54 4.01 -5.45
C SER A 210 15.46 3.85 -6.67
N GLY A 211 16.00 4.95 -7.17
CA GLY A 211 17.13 4.96 -8.10
C GLY A 211 16.83 5.65 -9.44
N PRO A 212 17.88 5.91 -10.25
CA PRO A 212 17.75 6.65 -11.53
C PRO A 212 16.96 5.89 -12.60
N ASP A 213 16.91 4.55 -12.53
CA ASP A 213 16.19 3.68 -13.47
C ASP A 213 14.84 3.18 -12.90
N GLY A 214 14.33 3.80 -11.83
CA GLY A 214 13.07 3.44 -11.20
C GLY A 214 11.89 3.54 -12.17
N ASP A 215 11.09 2.47 -12.27
CA ASP A 215 9.91 2.43 -13.13
C ASP A 215 8.66 2.94 -12.39
N THR A 216 8.21 4.14 -12.75
CA THR A 216 7.06 4.82 -12.11
C THR A 216 5.72 4.53 -12.80
N SER A 217 5.73 3.79 -13.92
CA SER A 217 4.54 3.56 -14.75
C SER A 217 3.44 2.78 -14.03
N LEU A 218 3.80 1.89 -13.08
CA LEU A 218 2.86 1.05 -12.33
C LEU A 218 2.40 1.66 -11.00
N LEU A 219 2.92 2.82 -10.60
CA LEU A 219 2.62 3.42 -9.29
C LEU A 219 1.13 3.69 -9.10
N SER A 220 0.45 4.19 -10.14
CA SER A 220 -1.00 4.38 -10.13
C SER A 220 -1.74 3.06 -9.92
N SER A 221 -1.33 1.98 -10.61
CA SER A 221 -1.91 0.65 -10.44
C SER A 221 -1.68 0.07 -9.04
N PHE A 222 -0.50 0.26 -8.46
CA PHE A 222 -0.23 -0.16 -7.08
C PHE A 222 -1.17 0.56 -6.11
N LEU A 223 -1.31 1.88 -6.26
CA LEU A 223 -2.19 2.69 -5.41
C LEU A 223 -3.66 2.28 -5.55
N GLN A 224 -4.09 2.01 -6.78
CA GLN A 224 -5.43 1.49 -7.06
C GLN A 224 -5.70 0.19 -6.32
N VAL A 225 -4.79 -0.78 -6.36
CA VAL A 225 -4.96 -2.05 -5.65
C VAL A 225 -4.93 -1.85 -4.12
N ILE A 226 -4.09 -0.94 -3.61
CA ILE A 226 -4.07 -0.59 -2.18
C ILE A 226 -5.42 -0.01 -1.72
N VAL A 227 -6.02 0.88 -2.50
CA VAL A 227 -7.33 1.45 -2.18
C VAL A 227 -8.43 0.38 -2.27
N MET A 228 -8.37 -0.50 -3.29
CA MET A 228 -9.31 -1.61 -3.43
C MET A 228 -9.24 -2.61 -2.27
N LEU A 229 -8.06 -2.82 -1.66
CA LEU A 229 -7.89 -3.72 -0.51
C LEU A 229 -8.70 -3.29 0.72
N GLU A 230 -8.99 -2.00 0.86
CA GLU A 230 -9.84 -1.49 1.95
C GLU A 230 -11.33 -1.74 1.66
N GLY A 231 -11.66 -2.03 0.40
CA GLY A 231 -12.99 -2.41 -0.05
C GLY A 231 -14.04 -1.31 0.03
N ASN A 232 -15.30 -1.75 -0.02
CA ASN A 232 -16.45 -0.84 -0.07
C ASN A 232 -16.64 -0.03 1.21
N LYS A 233 -16.19 -0.53 2.38
CA LYS A 233 -16.32 0.15 3.67
C LYS A 233 -15.66 1.53 3.67
N PHE A 234 -14.45 1.63 3.12
CA PHE A 234 -13.75 2.91 2.98
C PHE A 234 -14.53 3.89 2.11
N LEU A 235 -15.01 3.45 0.95
CA LEU A 235 -15.77 4.30 0.04
C LEU A 235 -17.09 4.75 0.65
N GLN A 236 -17.81 3.86 1.34
CA GLN A 236 -19.06 4.19 2.03
C GLN A 236 -18.84 5.20 3.17
N SER A 237 -17.84 4.97 4.03
CA SER A 237 -17.53 5.90 5.12
C SER A 237 -17.05 7.26 4.63
N SER A 238 -16.22 7.29 3.58
CA SER A 238 -15.76 8.52 2.94
C SER A 238 -16.92 9.26 2.29
N THR A 239 -17.80 8.54 1.59
CA THR A 239 -19.02 9.10 0.98
C THR A 239 -19.94 9.71 2.02
N ALA A 240 -20.18 9.02 3.15
CA ALA A 240 -21.00 9.53 4.25
C ALA A 240 -20.37 10.79 4.91
N THR A 241 -19.05 10.78 5.09
CA THR A 241 -18.33 11.95 5.63
C THR A 241 -18.45 13.15 4.69
N LEU A 242 -18.25 12.93 3.39
CA LEU A 242 -18.30 13.99 2.40
C LEU A 242 -19.72 14.48 2.13
N SER A 243 -20.73 13.61 2.17
CA SER A 243 -22.13 14.00 2.03
C SER A 243 -22.57 14.92 3.17
N LEU A 244 -22.03 14.75 4.38
CA LEU A 244 -22.23 15.70 5.48
C LEU A 244 -21.52 17.03 5.20
N ALA A 245 -20.25 17.00 4.79
CA ALA A 245 -19.48 18.21 4.48
C ALA A 245 -20.12 19.03 3.32
N LEU A 246 -20.66 18.36 2.31
CA LEU A 246 -21.32 18.97 1.15
C LEU A 246 -22.62 19.71 1.48
N ARG A 247 -23.24 19.43 2.63
CA ARG A 247 -24.40 20.21 3.12
C ARG A 247 -24.00 21.63 3.54
N SER A 248 -22.76 21.81 3.99
CA SER A 248 -22.18 23.12 4.38
C SER A 248 -20.78 23.30 3.77
N PRO A 249 -20.69 23.40 2.42
CA PRO A 249 -19.44 23.18 1.70
C PRO A 249 -18.37 24.25 1.98
N GLN A 250 -18.77 25.51 2.18
CA GLN A 250 -17.82 26.60 2.45
C GLN A 250 -17.14 26.49 3.82
N ALA A 251 -17.86 25.97 4.82
CA ALA A 251 -17.32 25.76 6.16
C ALA A 251 -16.50 24.46 6.22
N ALA A 252 -16.99 23.39 5.60
CA ALA A 252 -16.43 22.05 5.74
C ALA A 252 -15.39 21.69 4.66
N LYS A 253 -15.31 22.46 3.56
CA LYS A 253 -14.37 22.26 2.44
C LYS A 253 -14.31 20.81 1.94
N PRO A 254 -15.42 20.27 1.39
CA PRO A 254 -15.52 18.86 1.00
C PRO A 254 -14.50 18.42 -0.06
N VAL A 255 -14.14 19.27 -1.03
CA VAL A 255 -13.14 18.91 -2.07
C VAL A 255 -11.76 18.77 -1.44
N SER A 256 -11.38 19.72 -0.60
CA SER A 256 -10.15 19.67 0.19
C SER A 256 -10.13 18.44 1.12
N SER A 257 -11.26 18.14 1.75
CA SER A 257 -11.41 16.96 2.62
C SER A 257 -11.26 15.65 1.82
N ALA A 258 -11.85 15.55 0.63
CA ALA A 258 -11.69 14.39 -0.24
C ALA A 258 -10.22 14.21 -0.67
N HIS A 259 -9.53 15.30 -0.97
CA HIS A 259 -8.10 15.26 -1.27
C HIS A 259 -7.28 14.75 -0.08
N GLN A 260 -7.54 15.23 1.13
CA GLN A 260 -6.86 14.74 2.34
C GLN A 260 -7.16 13.27 2.64
N ILE A 261 -8.39 12.80 2.37
CA ILE A 261 -8.73 11.38 2.47
C ILE A 261 -7.87 10.54 1.52
N MET A 262 -7.69 10.99 0.27
CA MET A 262 -6.90 10.27 -0.73
C MET A 262 -5.40 10.31 -0.45
N LEU A 263 -4.88 11.42 0.08
CA LEU A 263 -3.45 11.54 0.41
C LEU A 263 -2.99 10.57 1.50
N LYS A 264 -3.89 10.06 2.36
CA LYS A 264 -3.57 9.03 3.37
C LYS A 264 -3.00 7.74 2.76
N TRP A 265 -3.29 7.49 1.48
CA TRP A 265 -2.84 6.30 0.76
C TRP A 265 -1.48 6.49 0.08
N VAL A 266 -1.01 7.74 0.00
CA VAL A 266 0.22 8.12 -0.66
C VAL A 266 1.32 8.21 0.40
N SER A 267 2.39 7.42 0.27
CA SER A 267 3.54 7.56 1.17
C SER A 267 4.19 8.94 1.02
N ARG A 268 4.89 9.40 2.05
CA ARG A 268 5.62 10.67 2.01
C ARG A 268 6.59 10.75 0.82
N GLU A 269 7.26 9.64 0.52
CA GLU A 269 8.18 9.52 -0.62
C GLU A 269 7.44 9.67 -1.96
N LEU A 270 6.30 8.98 -2.09
CA LEU A 270 5.48 9.03 -3.30
C LEU A 270 4.89 10.42 -3.53
N ALA A 271 4.48 11.10 -2.45
CA ALA A 271 3.99 12.47 -2.51
C ALA A 271 5.09 13.44 -2.96
N ALA A 272 6.32 13.27 -2.48
CA ALA A 272 7.46 14.11 -2.86
C ALA A 272 7.93 13.88 -4.30
N ALA A 273 7.66 12.71 -4.87
CA ALA A 273 8.13 12.35 -6.21
C ALA A 273 7.35 13.01 -7.36
N HIS A 274 6.19 13.64 -7.09
CA HIS A 274 5.36 14.34 -8.09
C HIS A 274 5.13 13.56 -9.39
N VAL A 275 4.75 12.29 -9.26
CA VAL A 275 4.54 11.40 -10.39
C VAL A 275 3.19 11.70 -11.06
N ALA A 276 3.22 12.16 -12.32
CA ALA A 276 2.02 12.60 -13.05
C ALA A 276 0.88 11.56 -13.08
N SER A 277 1.18 10.27 -13.28
CA SER A 277 0.17 9.20 -13.30
C SER A 277 -0.51 8.99 -11.95
N VAL A 278 0.21 9.22 -10.85
CA VAL A 278 -0.31 9.12 -9.48
C VAL A 278 -1.21 10.32 -9.19
N GLU A 279 -0.80 11.51 -9.60
CA GLU A 279 -1.59 12.73 -9.43
C GLU A 279 -2.88 12.70 -10.25
N GLU A 280 -2.84 12.15 -11.46
CA GLU A 280 -4.04 11.94 -12.28
C GLU A 280 -5.01 10.95 -11.61
N TYR A 281 -4.49 9.85 -11.06
CA TYR A 281 -5.29 8.90 -10.29
C TYR A 281 -5.92 9.55 -9.06
N LEU A 282 -5.14 10.32 -8.28
CA LEU A 282 -5.64 11.02 -7.10
C LEU A 282 -6.73 12.03 -7.49
N ALA A 283 -6.54 12.77 -8.58
CA ALA A 283 -7.52 13.71 -9.07
C ALA A 283 -8.84 13.03 -9.45
N ASN A 284 -8.79 11.91 -10.17
CA ASN A 284 -9.98 11.11 -10.49
C ASN A 284 -10.66 10.60 -9.22
N ALA A 285 -9.89 10.06 -8.27
CA ALA A 285 -10.42 9.57 -7.00
C ALA A 285 -11.10 10.67 -6.17
N VAL A 286 -10.53 11.89 -6.15
CA VAL A 286 -11.14 13.05 -5.49
C VAL A 286 -12.45 13.46 -6.16
N GLY A 287 -12.46 13.56 -7.50
CA GLY A 287 -13.68 13.86 -8.26
C GLY A 287 -14.79 12.85 -8.01
N ASP A 288 -14.44 11.56 -8.01
CA ASP A 288 -15.37 10.46 -7.75
C ASP A 288 -15.94 10.49 -6.32
N LEU A 289 -15.10 10.72 -5.31
CA LEU A 289 -15.55 10.87 -3.93
C LEU A 289 -16.53 12.03 -3.76
N VAL A 290 -16.26 13.17 -4.42
CA VAL A 290 -17.15 14.33 -4.41
C VAL A 290 -18.47 13.99 -5.09
N LEU A 291 -18.45 13.35 -6.27
CA LEU A 291 -19.67 12.92 -6.97
C LEU A 291 -20.48 11.91 -6.17
N LEU A 292 -19.84 10.92 -5.56
CA LEU A 292 -20.50 9.95 -4.68
C LEU A 292 -21.14 10.65 -3.47
N GLY A 293 -20.45 11.61 -2.87
CA GLY A 293 -20.98 12.42 -1.76
C GLY A 293 -22.21 13.22 -2.16
N ILE A 294 -22.18 13.90 -3.32
CA ILE A 294 -23.32 14.67 -3.84
C ILE A 294 -24.48 13.71 -4.18
N TRP A 295 -24.18 12.58 -4.83
CA TRP A 295 -25.18 11.59 -5.21
C TRP A 295 -25.85 10.98 -3.98
N SER A 296 -25.11 10.68 -2.91
CA SER A 296 -25.68 10.21 -1.64
C SER A 296 -26.74 11.17 -1.10
N ILE A 297 -26.51 12.50 -1.16
CA ILE A 297 -27.53 13.49 -0.77
C ILE A 297 -28.74 13.47 -1.72
N ALA A 298 -28.51 13.26 -3.02
CA ALA A 298 -29.59 13.15 -4.00
C ALA A 298 -30.47 11.91 -3.74
N GLN A 299 -29.87 10.79 -3.33
CA GLN A 299 -30.58 9.56 -2.96
C GLN A 299 -31.46 9.75 -1.71
N ASP A 300 -31.00 10.52 -0.73
CA ASP A 300 -31.84 10.87 0.44
C ASP A 300 -33.10 11.65 0.03
N GLN A 301 -33.01 12.48 -1.01
CA GLN A 301 -34.11 13.35 -1.48
C GLN A 301 -35.00 12.68 -2.54
N ILE A 302 -34.47 11.71 -3.27
CA ILE A 302 -35.16 11.00 -4.35
C ILE A 302 -35.07 9.49 -4.10
N ARG A 303 -36.16 8.90 -3.58
CA ARG A 303 -36.24 7.45 -3.32
C ARG A 303 -36.00 6.55 -4.56
N ALA A 304 -36.29 7.07 -5.75
CA ALA A 304 -36.08 6.35 -7.01
C ALA A 304 -34.64 6.44 -7.55
N ALA A 305 -33.73 7.16 -6.87
CA ALA A 305 -32.34 7.30 -7.30
C ALA A 305 -31.53 6.06 -6.91
N GLU A 306 -31.13 5.30 -7.91
CA GLU A 306 -30.32 4.09 -7.75
C GLU A 306 -28.90 4.38 -7.27
N SER A 307 -28.30 3.43 -6.55
CA SER A 307 -26.92 3.54 -6.10
C SER A 307 -25.93 3.45 -7.26
N ILE A 308 -24.78 4.09 -7.09
CA ILE A 308 -23.66 3.99 -8.03
C ILE A 308 -22.79 2.80 -7.61
N PRO A 309 -22.45 1.89 -8.53
CA PRO A 309 -21.59 0.78 -8.20
C PRO A 309 -20.18 1.26 -7.83
N LEU A 310 -19.74 0.93 -6.62
CA LEU A 310 -18.46 1.41 -6.06
C LEU A 310 -17.24 0.85 -6.78
N TYR A 311 -17.36 -0.27 -7.52
CA TYR A 311 -16.28 -0.82 -8.33
C TYR A 311 -15.90 0.06 -9.55
N TYR A 312 -16.64 1.14 -9.81
CA TYR A 312 -16.27 2.19 -10.77
C TYR A 312 -15.29 3.22 -10.21
N PHE A 313 -15.07 3.24 -8.89
CA PHE A 313 -14.27 4.25 -8.23
C PHE A 313 -12.84 4.37 -8.78
N ALA A 314 -12.40 5.61 -8.99
CA ALA A 314 -11.08 6.02 -9.48
C ALA A 314 -10.66 5.34 -10.79
N ARG A 315 -11.64 4.94 -11.60
CA ARG A 315 -11.44 4.34 -12.93
C ARG A 315 -11.94 5.29 -14.00
N ASP A 316 -11.03 6.10 -14.52
CA ASP A 316 -11.28 7.08 -15.58
C ASP A 316 -12.52 7.96 -15.28
N ASP A 317 -13.53 7.92 -16.16
CA ASP A 317 -14.78 8.69 -16.07
C ASP A 317 -16.00 7.84 -15.69
N ARG A 318 -15.81 6.64 -15.13
CA ARG A 318 -16.91 5.68 -14.91
C ARG A 318 -17.94 6.14 -13.89
N ILE A 319 -17.53 6.74 -12.78
CA ILE A 319 -18.47 7.29 -11.79
C ILE A 319 -19.24 8.46 -12.40
N GLN A 320 -18.54 9.36 -13.11
CA GLN A 320 -19.19 10.47 -13.80
C GLN A 320 -20.27 9.97 -14.77
N LYS A 321 -19.94 9.03 -15.67
CA LYS A 321 -20.90 8.43 -16.60
C LYS A 321 -22.06 7.75 -15.89
N ALA A 322 -21.79 7.04 -14.80
CA ALA A 322 -22.81 6.35 -14.02
C ALA A 322 -23.80 7.34 -13.38
N VAL A 323 -23.33 8.50 -12.93
CA VAL A 323 -24.16 9.61 -12.42
C VAL A 323 -24.99 10.21 -13.55
N GLU A 324 -24.37 10.52 -14.69
CA GLU A 324 -25.04 11.09 -15.87
C GLU A 324 -26.16 10.18 -16.38
N GLU A 325 -25.89 8.88 -16.49
CA GLU A 325 -26.87 7.86 -16.89
C GLU A 325 -28.05 7.81 -15.91
N ARG A 326 -27.78 7.74 -14.61
CA ARG A 326 -28.84 7.73 -13.58
C ARG A 326 -29.66 9.01 -13.58
N LEU A 327 -29.04 10.17 -13.80
CA LEU A 327 -29.75 11.44 -13.96
C LEU A 327 -30.64 11.43 -15.21
N ALA A 328 -30.16 10.90 -16.33
CA ALA A 328 -30.95 10.78 -17.56
C ALA A 328 -32.16 9.85 -17.36
N LEU A 329 -31.96 8.69 -16.70
CA LEU A 329 -33.02 7.75 -16.36
C LEU A 329 -34.04 8.36 -15.39
N LEU A 330 -33.59 9.08 -14.36
CA LEU A 330 -34.48 9.79 -13.42
C LEU A 330 -35.34 10.83 -14.13
N ARG A 331 -34.75 11.62 -15.05
CA ARG A 331 -35.50 12.62 -15.83
C ARG A 331 -36.56 11.98 -16.73
N ARG A 332 -36.26 10.82 -17.30
CA ARG A 332 -37.15 10.07 -18.20
C ARG A 332 -38.29 9.37 -17.44
N ASN A 333 -37.97 8.66 -16.36
CA ASN A 333 -38.91 7.78 -15.66
C ASN A 333 -39.70 8.52 -14.56
N HIS A 334 -39.14 9.60 -14.02
CA HIS A 334 -39.73 10.37 -12.93
C HIS A 334 -39.66 11.87 -13.22
N PRO A 335 -40.48 12.39 -14.16
CA PRO A 335 -40.51 13.82 -14.46
C PRO A 335 -40.82 14.61 -13.18
N GLY A 336 -40.03 15.66 -12.90
CA GLY A 336 -40.14 16.41 -11.64
C GLY A 336 -39.20 15.93 -10.53
N ALA A 337 -38.60 14.73 -10.62
CA ALA A 337 -37.76 14.20 -9.53
C ALA A 337 -36.52 15.08 -9.28
N VAL A 338 -35.84 15.50 -10.33
CA VAL A 338 -34.67 16.40 -10.24
C VAL A 338 -35.09 17.78 -9.72
N GLN A 339 -36.32 18.22 -9.98
CA GLN A 339 -36.86 19.48 -9.47
C GLN A 339 -37.06 19.46 -7.94
N ARG A 340 -37.20 18.27 -7.33
CA ARG A 340 -37.26 18.10 -5.87
C ARG A 340 -35.90 18.24 -5.19
N LEU A 341 -34.79 18.12 -5.91
CA LEU A 341 -33.48 18.36 -5.35
C LEU A 341 -33.36 19.81 -4.86
N SER A 342 -32.69 20.00 -3.73
CA SER A 342 -32.37 21.35 -3.25
C SER A 342 -31.58 22.13 -4.31
N LYS A 343 -31.75 23.46 -4.35
CA LYS A 343 -31.05 24.33 -5.30
C LYS A 343 -29.52 24.15 -5.21
N GLN A 344 -29.01 23.97 -3.99
CA GLN A 344 -27.59 23.74 -3.73
C GLN A 344 -27.10 22.41 -4.30
N VAL A 345 -27.81 21.30 -4.05
CA VAL A 345 -27.41 19.97 -4.55
C VAL A 345 -27.41 19.94 -6.08
N ARG A 346 -28.41 20.55 -6.72
CA ARG A 346 -28.43 20.69 -8.19
C ARG A 346 -27.24 21.49 -8.70
N ALA A 347 -26.98 22.65 -8.09
CA ALA A 347 -25.87 23.51 -8.51
C ALA A 347 -24.51 22.81 -8.35
N GLN A 348 -24.30 22.10 -7.24
CA GLN A 348 -23.09 21.30 -6.99
C GLN A 348 -22.96 20.14 -7.98
N LEU A 349 -24.05 19.41 -8.25
CA LEU A 349 -24.05 18.28 -9.17
C LEU A 349 -23.77 18.72 -10.61
N ASP A 350 -24.45 19.78 -11.08
CA ASP A 350 -24.23 20.35 -12.40
C ASP A 350 -22.79 20.88 -12.52
N ALA A 351 -22.28 21.58 -11.50
CA ALA A 351 -20.91 22.06 -11.44
C ALA A 351 -19.89 20.93 -11.52
N ALA A 352 -20.07 19.88 -10.73
CA ALA A 352 -19.16 18.75 -10.67
C ALA A 352 -19.10 18.01 -12.02
N LEU A 353 -20.25 17.70 -12.62
CA LEU A 353 -20.31 17.00 -13.90
C LEU A 353 -19.69 17.81 -15.04
N ASP A 354 -19.94 19.11 -15.09
CA ASP A 354 -19.36 20.01 -16.08
C ASP A 354 -17.83 20.09 -15.97
N ILE A 355 -17.30 20.30 -14.75
CA ILE A 355 -15.85 20.40 -14.54
C ILE A 355 -15.16 19.06 -14.81
N LEU A 356 -15.73 17.95 -14.33
CA LEU A 356 -15.14 16.62 -14.51
C LEU A 356 -15.21 16.14 -15.96
N GLY A 357 -16.24 16.55 -16.71
CA GLY A 357 -16.40 16.24 -18.14
C GLY A 357 -15.51 17.04 -19.09
N GLN A 358 -14.81 18.08 -18.61
CA GLN A 358 -13.91 18.89 -19.44
C GLN A 358 -12.60 18.15 -19.75
N ARG A 359 -12.54 17.53 -20.94
CA ARG A 359 -11.35 16.81 -21.44
C ARG A 359 -10.10 17.67 -21.64
N SER A 360 -10.26 18.99 -21.70
CA SER A 360 -9.12 19.92 -21.85
C SER A 360 -8.34 20.13 -20.54
N LEU A 361 -8.90 19.72 -19.40
CA LEU A 361 -8.29 19.91 -18.09
C LEU A 361 -7.49 18.69 -17.67
N ASN A 362 -6.30 18.92 -17.14
CA ASN A 362 -5.57 17.88 -16.42
C ASN A 362 -6.21 17.61 -15.04
N GLY A 363 -5.85 16.50 -14.38
CA GLY A 363 -6.42 16.14 -13.08
C GLY A 363 -6.27 17.23 -12.01
N ARG A 364 -5.10 17.88 -11.92
CA ARG A 364 -4.86 18.96 -10.94
C ARG A 364 -5.80 20.15 -11.17
N GLU A 365 -5.96 20.57 -12.41
CA GLU A 365 -6.87 21.66 -12.80
C GLU A 365 -8.33 21.31 -12.51
N ARG A 366 -8.74 20.06 -12.74
CA ARG A 366 -10.09 19.59 -12.40
C ARG A 366 -10.37 19.70 -10.90
N VAL A 367 -9.46 19.22 -10.06
CA VAL A 367 -9.59 19.31 -8.60
C VAL A 367 -9.59 20.77 -8.13
N GLU A 368 -8.71 21.60 -8.68
CA GLU A 368 -8.64 23.01 -8.29
C GLU A 368 -9.91 23.77 -8.68
N ARG A 369 -10.44 23.56 -9.89
CA ARG A 369 -11.73 24.17 -10.29
C ARG A 369 -12.89 23.68 -9.45
N LEU A 370 -12.92 22.39 -9.10
CA LEU A 370 -13.92 21.86 -8.15
C LEU A 370 -13.81 22.56 -6.79
N ARG A 371 -12.60 22.76 -6.28
CA ARG A 371 -12.35 23.46 -5.01
C ARG A 371 -12.85 24.89 -5.06
N LEU A 372 -12.51 25.66 -6.09
CA LEU A 372 -12.97 27.05 -6.25
C LEU A 372 -14.51 27.14 -6.26
N VAL A 373 -15.18 26.25 -7.00
CA VAL A 373 -16.65 26.31 -7.15
C VAL A 373 -17.38 25.76 -5.92
N ILE A 374 -16.92 24.66 -5.33
CA ILE A 374 -17.63 23.98 -4.24
C ILE A 374 -17.16 24.48 -2.87
N ASP A 375 -15.86 24.47 -2.59
CA ASP A 375 -15.32 24.85 -1.28
C ASP A 375 -15.33 26.38 -1.09
N GLU A 376 -15.08 27.16 -2.14
CA GLU A 376 -15.00 28.63 -2.03
C GLU A 376 -16.28 29.34 -2.49
N GLY A 377 -17.12 28.65 -3.26
CA GLY A 377 -18.38 29.21 -3.77
C GLY A 377 -18.18 30.22 -4.90
N GLU A 378 -17.05 30.17 -5.61
CA GLU A 378 -16.84 31.00 -6.79
C GLU A 378 -17.91 30.71 -7.85
N LYS A 379 -18.49 31.79 -8.41
CA LYS A 379 -19.45 31.65 -9.50
C LYS A 379 -18.72 31.16 -10.75
N ARG A 380 -19.31 30.18 -11.45
CA ARG A 380 -18.85 29.72 -12.77
C ARG A 380 -18.44 30.91 -13.64
N ARG A 381 -17.16 31.00 -14.01
CA ARG A 381 -16.76 31.81 -15.15
C ARG A 381 -17.22 31.07 -16.40
N ARG A 382 -18.17 31.66 -17.12
CA ARG A 382 -18.70 31.12 -18.37
C ARG A 382 -17.66 31.18 -19.48
#